data_AF-A0AAW4GLT6-F1
#
_entry.id   AF-A0AAW4GLT6-F1
#
_cell.length_a   1.000
_cell.length_b   1.000
_cell.length_c   1.000
_cell.angle_alpha   90.00
_cell.angle_beta   90.00
_cell.angle_gamma   90.00
#
_symmetry.space_group_name_H-M   'P 1'
#
loop_
_entity.id
_entity.type
_entity.pdbx_description
1 polymer ?
#
loop_
_entity_poly.entity_id
_entity_poly.type
_entity_poly.pdbx_seq_one_letter_code
_entity_poly.pdbx_strand_id
1 'polypeptide(L)'
;MYNFMSRFMTYRRYYVWRARIRYVTHDMDTWTLACLVLMICMGLMVWGFWRVVNVPPPRIHPEAAAVRVEVLTDEAIHRIVLVRHGGTTPGHPFYSAAEIRGSTQRTLRVRQTLQDPVPMKLQADMYADIADYINATGACMPFPCRRVSFRIEQLQRSGRESAVRNKALAEILQVPWYLVPNLDGERMRVRSGWADDFQDVYSHAWNLHDLQKMHARMMAEYPYRAAVPWLARLATPTEEKLIFP
;
A
#
# COMPACT_ATOMS: atom_id res chain seq x y z
N MET A 1 15.25 32.19 34.90
CA MET A 1 15.16 30.71 35.00
C MET A 1 13.91 30.23 35.74
N TYR A 2 13.53 30.79 36.90
CA TYR A 2 12.28 30.37 37.59
C TYR A 2 11.02 30.57 36.73
N ASN A 3 10.92 31.66 35.96
CA ASN A 3 9.76 31.94 35.10
C ASN A 3 9.47 30.85 34.05
N PHE A 4 10.47 30.04 33.67
CA PHE A 4 10.28 28.89 32.78
C PHE A 4 9.79 27.65 33.54
N MET A 5 10.24 27.46 34.77
CA MET A 5 9.89 26.32 35.64
C MET A 5 8.64 26.55 36.50
N SER A 6 8.09 27.77 36.55
CA SER A 6 6.91 28.12 37.36
C SER A 6 5.66 27.34 36.96
N ARG A 7 5.60 26.84 35.72
CA ARG A 7 4.55 25.93 35.24
C ARG A 7 4.58 24.54 35.87
N PHE A 8 5.74 24.10 36.37
CA PHE A 8 5.93 22.73 36.85
C PHE A 8 6.18 22.65 38.36
N MET A 9 6.70 23.72 38.98
CA MET A 9 7.05 23.73 40.40
C MET A 9 6.80 25.08 41.06
N THR A 10 6.37 25.05 42.32
CA THR A 10 6.22 26.24 43.16
C THR A 10 7.57 26.86 43.52
N TYR A 11 7.58 28.17 43.77
CA TYR A 11 8.77 28.98 44.05
C TYR A 11 9.69 28.36 45.10
N ARG A 12 9.12 27.97 46.25
CA ARG A 12 9.86 27.34 47.35
C ARG A 12 10.51 26.02 46.94
N ARG A 13 9.80 25.19 46.15
CA ARG A 13 10.34 23.92 45.65
C ARG A 13 11.47 24.14 44.65
N TYR A 14 11.36 25.12 43.77
CA TYR A 14 12.41 25.43 42.80
C TYR A 14 13.75 25.80 43.45
N TYR A 15 13.73 26.68 44.46
CA TYR A 15 14.96 27.09 45.13
C TYR A 15 15.57 26.00 46.00
N VAL A 16 14.75 25.20 46.68
CA VAL A 16 15.23 24.04 47.45
C VAL A 16 15.82 22.98 46.52
N TRP A 17 15.16 22.70 45.38
CA TRP A 17 15.66 21.79 44.36
C TRP A 17 16.99 22.28 43.77
N ARG A 18 17.08 23.57 43.42
CA ARG A 18 18.31 24.18 42.91
C ARG A 18 19.46 24.11 43.91
N ALA A 19 19.20 24.35 45.19
CA ALA A 19 20.20 24.24 46.25
C ALA A 19 20.68 22.80 46.42
N ARG A 20 19.77 21.82 46.42
CA ARG A 20 20.10 20.40 46.47
C ARG A 20 20.91 19.94 45.26
N ILE A 21 20.52 20.34 44.05
CA ILE A 21 21.28 20.04 42.84
C ILE A 21 22.68 20.61 42.94
N ARG A 22 22.80 21.88 43.33
CA ARG A 22 24.11 22.54 43.40
C ARG A 22 25.03 21.86 44.42
N TYR A 23 24.48 21.38 45.54
CA TYR A 23 25.22 20.60 46.53
C TYR A 23 25.66 19.24 45.97
N VAL A 24 24.75 18.51 45.30
CA VAL A 24 25.05 17.22 44.67
C VAL A 24 26.09 17.36 43.56
N THR A 25 26.03 18.43 42.76
CA THR A 25 26.96 18.66 41.63
C THR A 25 28.28 19.29 42.05
N HIS A 26 28.45 19.72 43.30
CA HIS A 26 29.66 20.44 43.73
C HIS A 26 30.89 19.52 43.79
N ASP A 27 30.69 18.26 44.21
CA ASP A 27 31.73 17.24 44.35
C ASP A 27 31.76 16.24 43.17
N MET A 28 30.96 16.47 42.11
CA MET A 28 30.97 15.58 40.95
C MET A 28 32.17 15.88 40.07
N ASP A 29 33.15 14.98 40.07
CA ASP A 29 34.26 15.01 39.14
C ASP A 29 33.75 14.89 37.69
N THR A 30 34.40 15.60 36.77
CA THR A 30 34.18 15.54 35.33
C THR A 30 34.13 14.11 34.78
N TRP A 31 34.93 13.19 35.33
CA TRP A 31 34.90 11.77 35.01
C TRP A 31 33.58 11.09 35.37
N THR A 32 33.00 11.40 36.54
CA THR A 32 31.72 10.82 36.96
C THR A 32 30.56 11.30 36.08
N LEU A 33 30.60 12.57 35.65
CA LEU A 33 29.64 13.11 34.68
C LEU A 33 29.81 12.45 33.31
N ALA A 34 31.04 12.24 32.84
CA ALA A 34 31.30 11.54 31.59
C ALA A 34 30.78 10.10 31.62
N CYS A 35 31.01 9.36 32.71
CA CYS A 35 30.46 8.01 32.89
C CYS A 35 28.93 7.99 32.91
N LEU A 36 28.29 8.95 33.60
CA LEU A 36 26.83 9.07 33.62
C LEU A 36 26.24 9.34 32.24
N VAL A 37 26.85 10.25 31.48
CA VAL A 37 26.42 10.54 30.10
C VAL A 37 26.57 9.31 29.22
N LEU A 38 27.69 8.58 29.32
CA LEU A 38 27.90 7.34 28.57
C LEU A 38 26.87 6.27 28.92
N MET A 39 26.54 6.10 30.21
CA MET A 39 25.51 5.15 30.65
C MET A 39 24.12 5.53 30.13
N ILE A 40 23.78 6.82 30.11
CA ILE A 40 22.52 7.31 29.53
C ILE A 40 22.49 7.05 28.01
N CYS A 41 23.58 7.35 27.31
CA CYS A 41 23.70 7.08 25.87
C CYS A 41 23.55 5.58 25.57
N MET A 42 24.19 4.71 26.36
CA MET A 42 24.07 3.26 26.23
C MET A 42 22.64 2.79 26.50
N GLY A 43 21.99 3.31 27.55
CA GLY A 43 20.59 3.02 27.84
C GLY A 43 19.64 3.44 26.72
N LEU A 44 19.86 4.62 26.12
CA LEU A 44 19.10 5.09 24.96
C LEU A 44 19.34 4.23 23.71
N MET A 45 20.58 3.76 23.48
CA MET A 45 20.89 2.83 22.39
C MET A 45 20.16 1.49 22.57
N VAL A 46 20.20 0.91 23.77
CA VAL A 46 19.50 -0.35 24.07
C VAL A 46 17.99 -0.18 23.94
N TRP A 47 17.43 0.93 24.43
CA TRP A 47 16.02 1.25 24.28
C TRP A 47 15.62 1.42 22.81
N GLY A 48 16.44 2.11 22.02
CA GLY A 48 16.24 2.26 20.58
C GLY A 48 16.29 0.92 19.85
N PHE A 49 17.30 0.09 20.14
CA PHE A 49 17.43 -1.24 19.55
C PHE A 49 16.24 -2.14 19.93
N TRP A 50 15.81 -2.11 21.18
CA TRP A 50 14.62 -2.84 21.63
C TRP A 50 13.37 -2.41 20.86
N ARG A 51 13.20 -1.11 20.55
CA ARG A 51 12.10 -0.63 19.71
C ARG A 51 12.17 -1.13 18.26
N VAL A 52 13.37 -1.20 17.68
CA VAL A 52 13.61 -1.71 16.32
C VAL A 52 13.27 -3.20 16.22
N VAL A 53 13.64 -3.99 17.23
CA VAL A 53 13.44 -5.45 17.23
C VAL A 53 11.98 -5.84 17.52
N ASN A 54 11.23 -5.02 18.28
CA ASN A 54 9.84 -5.32 18.65
C ASN A 54 8.80 -4.69 17.72
N VAL A 55 9.16 -4.32 16.49
CA VAL A 55 8.18 -3.86 15.51
C VAL A 55 7.34 -5.06 15.03
N PRO A 56 6.01 -4.94 14.96
CA PRO A 56 5.17 -6.04 14.50
C PRO A 56 5.58 -6.44 13.06
N PRO A 57 5.74 -7.75 12.79
CA PRO A 57 6.08 -8.21 11.46
C PRO A 57 4.95 -7.85 10.48
N PRO A 58 5.28 -7.56 9.21
CA PRO A 58 4.26 -7.27 8.20
C PRO A 58 3.38 -8.51 7.96
N ARG A 59 2.11 -8.30 7.61
CA ARG A 59 1.19 -9.38 7.24
C ARG A 59 1.69 -10.14 6.02
N ILE A 60 2.31 -9.43 5.08
CA ILE A 60 2.98 -10.03 3.94
C ILE A 60 4.43 -9.57 3.81
N HIS A 61 5.33 -10.55 3.68
CA HIS A 61 6.74 -10.25 3.41
C HIS A 61 6.88 -9.57 2.04
N PRO A 62 7.69 -8.50 1.90
CA PRO A 62 7.78 -7.73 0.66
C PRO A 62 8.25 -8.54 -0.55
N GLU A 63 9.11 -9.54 -0.33
CA GLU A 63 9.55 -10.47 -1.38
C GLU A 63 8.43 -11.43 -1.81
N ALA A 64 7.64 -11.93 -0.85
CA ALA A 64 6.49 -12.76 -1.15
C ALA A 64 5.40 -11.98 -1.90
N ALA A 65 5.21 -10.70 -1.56
CA ALA A 65 4.34 -9.80 -2.31
C ALA A 65 4.85 -9.59 -3.74
N ALA A 66 6.16 -9.39 -3.94
CA ALA A 66 6.76 -9.22 -5.26
C ALA A 66 6.46 -10.42 -6.19
N VAL A 67 6.78 -11.63 -5.72
CA VAL A 67 6.56 -12.87 -6.49
C VAL A 67 5.07 -13.06 -6.80
N ARG A 68 4.18 -12.81 -5.83
CA ARG A 68 2.73 -12.96 -6.06
C ARG A 68 2.21 -11.97 -7.07
N VAL A 69 2.67 -10.71 -7.04
CA VAL A 69 2.26 -9.72 -8.03
C VAL A 69 2.77 -10.10 -9.42
N GLU A 70 4.02 -10.55 -9.54
CA GLU A 70 4.60 -11.01 -10.82
C GLU A 70 3.81 -12.19 -11.42
N VAL A 71 3.51 -13.21 -10.62
CA VAL A 71 2.68 -14.35 -11.05
C VAL A 71 1.28 -13.90 -11.49
N LEU A 72 0.66 -12.96 -10.76
CA LEU A 72 -0.65 -12.42 -11.14
C LEU A 72 -0.60 -11.62 -12.45
N THR A 73 0.47 -10.85 -12.66
CA THR A 73 0.65 -10.10 -13.91
C THR A 73 0.88 -11.02 -15.10
N ASP A 74 1.71 -12.06 -14.93
CA ASP A 74 1.99 -13.03 -15.99
C ASP A 74 0.74 -13.84 -16.34
N GLU A 75 -0.02 -14.29 -15.34
CA GLU A 75 -1.28 -15.00 -15.56
C GLU A 75 -2.31 -14.11 -16.28
N ALA A 76 -2.41 -12.83 -15.90
CA ALA A 76 -3.30 -11.88 -16.57
C ALA A 76 -2.90 -11.67 -18.04
N ILE A 77 -1.61 -11.46 -18.32
CA ILE A 77 -1.08 -11.30 -19.69
C ILE A 77 -1.31 -12.57 -20.50
N HIS A 78 -1.01 -13.73 -19.92
CA HIS A 78 -1.20 -15.03 -20.55
C HIS A 78 -2.67 -15.22 -20.97
N ARG A 79 -3.62 -14.93 -20.08
CA ARG A 79 -5.05 -15.01 -20.41
C ARG A 79 -5.48 -14.02 -21.48
N ILE A 80 -4.96 -12.79 -21.48
CA ILE A 80 -5.23 -11.81 -22.54
C ILE A 80 -4.82 -12.36 -23.90
N VAL A 81 -3.62 -12.95 -23.99
CA VAL A 81 -3.11 -13.59 -25.21
C VAL A 81 -4.04 -14.73 -25.63
N LEU A 82 -4.49 -15.58 -24.71
CA LEU A 82 -5.45 -16.64 -25.01
C LEU A 82 -6.80 -16.12 -25.54
N VAL A 83 -7.28 -14.96 -25.09
CA VAL A 83 -8.50 -14.35 -25.65
C VAL A 83 -8.27 -13.86 -27.08
N ARG A 84 -7.12 -13.21 -27.33
CA ARG A 84 -6.77 -12.67 -28.66
C ARG A 84 -6.60 -13.74 -29.72
N HIS A 85 -6.12 -14.92 -29.32
CA HIS A 85 -6.04 -16.10 -30.18
C HIS A 85 -7.29 -17.01 -30.10
N GLY A 86 -8.32 -16.59 -29.36
CA GLY A 86 -9.55 -17.35 -29.23
C GLY A 86 -10.46 -17.17 -30.44
N GLY A 87 -10.73 -18.25 -31.17
CA GLY A 87 -11.61 -18.26 -32.35
C GLY A 87 -11.06 -19.14 -33.47
N THR A 88 -11.77 -19.20 -34.59
CA THR A 88 -11.34 -19.93 -35.79
C THR A 88 -10.30 -19.15 -36.58
N THR A 89 -10.47 -17.83 -36.71
CA THR A 89 -9.53 -16.94 -37.40
C THR A 89 -9.19 -15.70 -36.56
N PRO A 90 -7.90 -15.45 -36.28
CA PRO A 90 -7.48 -14.27 -35.53
C PRO A 90 -7.92 -12.97 -36.21
N GLY A 91 -8.43 -12.02 -35.43
CA GLY A 91 -8.79 -10.68 -35.90
C GLY A 91 -10.16 -10.55 -36.58
N HIS A 92 -10.81 -11.65 -36.95
CA HIS A 92 -12.15 -11.60 -37.55
C HIS A 92 -13.25 -11.42 -36.49
N PRO A 93 -14.35 -10.71 -36.82
CA PRO A 93 -15.51 -10.64 -35.95
C PRO A 93 -16.20 -12.00 -35.84
N PHE A 94 -16.78 -12.27 -34.68
CA PHE A 94 -17.58 -13.46 -34.42
C PHE A 94 -18.98 -13.30 -34.99
N TYR A 95 -19.51 -14.37 -35.58
CA TYR A 95 -20.83 -14.36 -36.24
C TYR A 95 -21.86 -15.24 -35.53
N SER A 96 -21.42 -16.17 -34.69
CA SER A 96 -22.31 -17.06 -33.95
C SER A 96 -22.49 -16.62 -32.49
N ALA A 97 -23.67 -16.91 -31.94
CA ALA A 97 -23.96 -16.70 -30.52
C ALA A 97 -22.99 -17.48 -29.61
N ALA A 98 -22.53 -18.67 -30.04
CA ALA A 98 -21.59 -19.49 -29.31
C ALA A 98 -20.20 -18.84 -29.21
N GLU A 99 -19.68 -18.29 -30.32
CA GLU A 99 -18.38 -17.59 -30.34
C GLU A 99 -18.40 -16.33 -29.48
N ILE A 100 -19.46 -15.53 -29.57
CA ILE A 100 -19.62 -14.30 -28.77
C ILE A 100 -19.64 -14.63 -27.27
N ARG A 101 -20.37 -15.67 -26.86
CA ARG A 101 -20.39 -16.13 -25.45
C ARG A 101 -19.04 -16.68 -25.01
N GLY A 102 -18.40 -17.49 -25.84
CA GLY A 102 -17.08 -18.04 -25.54
C GLY A 102 -16.04 -16.94 -25.39
N SER A 103 -16.08 -15.92 -26.25
CA SER A 103 -15.31 -14.68 -26.11
C SER A 103 -15.62 -13.99 -24.78
N THR A 104 -16.91 -13.74 -24.50
CA THR A 104 -17.36 -13.08 -23.27
C THR A 104 -16.86 -13.80 -22.02
N GLN A 105 -17.00 -15.12 -21.95
CA GLN A 105 -16.53 -15.91 -20.81
C GLN A 105 -15.01 -15.82 -20.64
N ARG A 106 -14.25 -15.90 -21.74
CA ARG A 106 -12.78 -15.75 -21.71
C ARG A 106 -12.37 -14.35 -21.23
N THR A 107 -13.01 -13.31 -21.77
CA THR A 107 -12.77 -11.91 -21.39
C THR A 107 -13.12 -11.66 -19.91
N LEU A 108 -14.22 -12.22 -19.41
CA LEU A 108 -14.58 -12.15 -17.99
C LEU A 108 -13.53 -12.85 -17.11
N ARG A 109 -13.07 -14.04 -17.51
CA ARG A 109 -12.01 -14.78 -16.78
C ARG A 109 -10.70 -14.00 -16.71
N VAL A 110 -10.33 -13.25 -17.74
CA VAL A 110 -9.16 -12.36 -17.70
C VAL A 110 -9.31 -11.36 -16.56
N ARG A 111 -10.42 -10.62 -16.52
CA ARG A 111 -10.67 -9.58 -15.52
C ARG A 111 -10.83 -10.13 -14.11
N GLN A 112 -11.41 -11.33 -13.98
CA GLN A 112 -11.54 -12.03 -12.70
C GLN A 112 -10.18 -12.37 -12.08
N THR A 113 -9.14 -12.60 -12.88
CA THR A 113 -7.77 -12.88 -12.39
C THR A 113 -7.26 -11.88 -11.34
N LEU A 114 -7.64 -10.60 -11.47
CA LEU A 114 -7.26 -9.53 -10.53
C LEU A 114 -8.37 -9.17 -9.53
N GLN A 115 -9.57 -9.72 -9.70
CA GLN A 115 -10.73 -9.50 -8.83
C GLN A 115 -11.04 -10.71 -7.95
N ASP A 116 -10.31 -11.81 -8.10
CA ASP A 116 -10.45 -13.00 -7.29
C ASP A 116 -10.08 -12.72 -5.82
N PRO A 117 -10.59 -13.53 -4.86
CA PRO A 117 -10.35 -13.30 -3.44
C PRO A 117 -8.86 -13.28 -3.05
N VAL A 118 -8.01 -14.02 -3.77
CA VAL A 118 -6.57 -14.11 -3.50
C VAL A 118 -5.85 -12.79 -3.82
N PRO A 119 -5.92 -12.23 -5.04
CA PRO A 119 -5.39 -10.89 -5.34
C PRO A 119 -5.97 -9.80 -4.44
N MET A 120 -7.27 -9.85 -4.15
CA MET A 120 -7.92 -8.87 -3.27
C MET A 120 -7.36 -8.93 -1.85
N LYS A 121 -7.12 -10.14 -1.32
CA LYS A 121 -6.49 -10.31 -0.01
C LYS A 121 -5.04 -9.79 -0.02
N LEU A 122 -4.27 -10.09 -1.05
CA LEU A 122 -2.91 -9.58 -1.22
C LEU A 122 -2.87 -8.05 -1.20
N GLN A 123 -3.77 -7.40 -1.95
CA GLN A 123 -3.92 -5.96 -1.96
C GLN A 123 -4.31 -5.42 -0.57
N ALA A 124 -5.26 -6.05 0.10
CA ALA A 124 -5.69 -5.66 1.44
C ALA A 124 -4.58 -5.79 2.49
N ASP A 125 -3.81 -6.88 2.44
CA ASP A 125 -2.66 -7.11 3.33
C ASP A 125 -1.59 -6.02 3.14
N MET A 126 -1.26 -5.67 1.88
CA MET A 126 -0.32 -4.58 1.60
C MET A 126 -0.83 -3.21 2.09
N TYR A 127 -2.13 -2.91 1.90
CA TYR A 127 -2.71 -1.67 2.41
C TYR A 127 -2.69 -1.60 3.93
N ALA A 128 -3.00 -2.70 4.59
CA ALA A 128 -3.03 -2.75 6.05
C ALA A 128 -1.62 -2.58 6.62
N ASP A 129 -0.60 -3.16 6.00
CA ASP A 129 0.80 -2.96 6.39
C ASP A 129 1.26 -1.50 6.19
N ILE A 130 0.88 -0.87 5.07
CA ILE A 130 1.14 0.56 4.82
C ILE A 130 0.43 1.43 5.88
N ALA A 131 -0.81 1.12 6.22
CA ALA A 131 -1.56 1.85 7.24
C ALA A 131 -0.91 1.73 8.62
N ASP A 132 -0.47 0.52 9.01
CA ASP A 132 0.23 0.30 10.28
C ASP A 132 1.56 1.05 10.34
N TYR A 133 2.30 1.07 9.23
CA TYR A 133 3.52 1.88 9.10
C TYR A 133 3.25 3.37 9.29
N ILE A 134 2.22 3.92 8.63
CA ILE A 134 1.85 5.34 8.76
C ILE A 134 1.43 5.66 10.19
N ASN A 135 0.63 4.78 10.81
CA ASN A 135 0.18 4.94 12.19
C ASN A 135 1.36 4.93 13.18
N ALA A 136 2.31 4.03 12.99
CA ALA A 136 3.48 3.89 13.86
C ALA A 136 4.49 5.04 13.71
N THR A 137 4.69 5.53 12.49
CA THR A 137 5.68 6.58 12.19
C THR A 137 5.11 8.00 12.24
N GLY A 138 3.80 8.15 12.08
CA GLY A 138 3.11 9.42 11.95
C GLY A 138 3.39 10.14 10.62
N ALA A 139 3.91 9.45 9.61
CA ALA A 139 4.34 10.01 8.33
C ALA A 139 4.26 8.99 7.17
N CYS A 140 4.29 9.47 5.93
CA CYS A 140 4.25 8.63 4.72
C CYS A 140 5.63 8.35 4.09
N MET A 141 6.70 8.80 4.75
CA MET A 141 8.07 8.65 4.24
C MET A 141 8.36 7.18 3.84
N PRO A 142 9.18 6.92 2.81
CA PRO A 142 9.96 7.88 2.02
C PRO A 142 9.14 8.58 0.93
N PHE A 143 7.82 8.36 0.87
CA PHE A 143 6.96 8.96 -0.14
C PHE A 143 6.22 10.16 0.42
N PRO A 144 5.93 11.18 -0.41
CA PRO A 144 4.98 12.22 -0.02
C PRO A 144 3.60 11.59 0.18
N CYS A 145 2.87 12.02 1.22
CA CYS A 145 1.55 11.48 1.56
C CYS A 145 0.56 11.58 0.40
N ARG A 146 0.65 12.67 -0.38
CA ARG A 146 -0.15 12.85 -1.59
C ARG A 146 0.10 11.76 -2.65
N ARG A 147 1.33 11.25 -2.75
CA ARG A 147 1.65 10.17 -3.68
C ARG A 147 1.07 8.85 -3.19
N VAL A 148 1.12 8.58 -1.89
CA VAL A 148 0.51 7.38 -1.30
C VAL A 148 -1.00 7.34 -1.55
N SER A 149 -1.71 8.43 -1.23
CA SER A 149 -3.16 8.52 -1.48
C SER A 149 -3.49 8.38 -2.97
N PHE A 150 -2.74 9.05 -3.85
CA PHE A 150 -2.94 8.96 -5.28
C PHE A 150 -2.77 7.53 -5.81
N ARG A 151 -1.76 6.78 -5.34
CA ARG A 151 -1.57 5.37 -5.74
C ARG A 151 -2.72 4.48 -5.29
N ILE A 152 -3.21 4.69 -4.07
CA ILE A 152 -4.38 3.96 -3.55
C ILE A 152 -5.62 4.28 -4.42
N GLU A 153 -5.86 5.55 -4.73
CA GLU A 153 -6.98 5.97 -5.57
C GLU A 153 -6.89 5.37 -6.98
N GLN A 154 -5.71 5.38 -7.60
CA GLN A 154 -5.49 4.77 -8.92
C GLN A 154 -5.86 3.30 -8.95
N LEU A 155 -5.39 2.51 -7.96
CA LEU A 155 -5.69 1.09 -7.89
C LEU A 155 -7.19 0.82 -7.64
N GLN A 156 -7.83 1.61 -6.77
CA GLN A 156 -9.27 1.53 -6.55
C GLN A 156 -10.07 1.88 -7.81
N ARG A 157 -9.65 2.92 -8.56
CA ARG A 157 -10.30 3.31 -9.82
C ARG A 157 -10.19 2.18 -10.85
N SER A 158 -9.01 1.59 -11.04
CA SER A 158 -8.84 0.46 -11.96
C SER A 158 -9.70 -0.75 -11.57
N GLY A 159 -9.78 -1.07 -10.27
CA GLY A 159 -10.66 -2.13 -9.77
C GLY A 159 -12.13 -1.88 -10.08
N ARG A 160 -12.61 -0.63 -9.91
CA ARG A 160 -13.98 -0.21 -10.23
C ARG A 160 -14.27 -0.26 -11.74
N GLU A 161 -13.35 0.23 -12.57
CA GLU A 161 -13.48 0.20 -14.03
C GLU A 161 -13.64 -1.23 -14.55
N SER A 162 -12.80 -2.16 -14.08
CA SER A 162 -12.94 -3.58 -14.43
C SER A 162 -14.27 -4.18 -13.95
N ALA A 163 -14.76 -3.80 -12.77
CA ALA A 163 -16.03 -4.29 -12.24
C ALA A 163 -17.24 -3.79 -13.06
N VAL A 164 -17.23 -2.53 -13.49
CA VAL A 164 -18.26 -1.95 -14.36
C VAL A 164 -18.30 -2.69 -15.71
N ARG A 165 -17.14 -2.92 -16.34
CA ARG A 165 -17.04 -3.68 -17.59
C ARG A 165 -17.50 -5.12 -17.43
N ASN A 166 -17.08 -5.79 -16.36
CA ASN A 166 -17.51 -7.15 -16.04
C ASN A 166 -19.03 -7.26 -15.91
N LYS A 167 -19.68 -6.29 -15.25
CA LYS A 167 -21.14 -6.26 -15.13
C LYS A 167 -21.82 -6.15 -16.50
N ALA A 168 -21.35 -5.23 -17.35
CA ALA A 168 -21.91 -5.04 -18.70
C ALA A 168 -21.76 -6.29 -19.59
N LEU A 169 -20.62 -7.00 -19.48
CA LEU A 169 -20.37 -8.23 -20.22
C LEU A 169 -21.15 -9.43 -19.67
N ALA A 170 -21.39 -9.51 -18.37
CA ALA A 170 -22.14 -10.61 -17.76
C ALA A 170 -23.59 -10.70 -18.29
N GLU A 171 -24.19 -9.56 -18.68
CA GLU A 171 -25.53 -9.52 -19.27
C GLU A 171 -25.63 -10.30 -20.59
N ILE A 172 -24.53 -10.40 -21.36
CA ILE A 172 -24.47 -11.19 -22.60
C ILE A 172 -24.72 -12.68 -22.31
N LEU A 173 -24.24 -13.16 -21.16
CA LEU A 173 -24.38 -14.57 -20.77
C LEU A 173 -25.81 -14.94 -20.35
N GLN A 174 -26.66 -13.96 -20.05
CA GLN A 174 -28.05 -14.17 -19.64
C GLN A 174 -29.00 -14.33 -20.83
N VAL A 175 -28.59 -13.92 -22.03
CA VAL A 175 -29.38 -14.11 -23.26
C VAL A 175 -29.55 -15.63 -23.53
N PRO A 176 -30.60 -16.09 -24.22
CA PRO A 176 -30.72 -17.50 -24.67
C PRO A 176 -29.66 -17.91 -25.71
N TRP A 177 -29.14 -19.14 -25.62
CA TRP A 177 -27.98 -19.63 -26.39
C TRP A 177 -28.14 -19.59 -27.92
N TYR A 178 -29.37 -19.64 -28.42
CA TYR A 178 -29.69 -19.63 -29.85
C TYR A 178 -29.83 -18.21 -30.44
N LEU A 179 -29.76 -17.17 -29.60
CA LEU A 179 -29.86 -15.77 -30.04
C LEU A 179 -28.48 -15.11 -30.02
N VAL A 180 -28.16 -14.43 -31.13
CA VAL A 180 -26.99 -13.55 -31.22
C VAL A 180 -27.24 -12.34 -30.30
N PRO A 181 -26.40 -12.12 -29.28
CA PRO A 181 -26.57 -10.99 -28.37
C PRO A 181 -26.37 -9.66 -29.10
N ASN A 182 -27.17 -8.64 -28.75
CA ASN A 182 -26.90 -7.29 -29.23
C ASN A 182 -25.58 -6.76 -28.62
N LEU A 183 -24.68 -6.31 -29.49
CA LEU A 183 -23.35 -5.81 -29.16
C LEU A 183 -23.33 -4.28 -29.29
N ASP A 184 -23.92 -3.58 -28.32
CA ASP A 184 -23.83 -2.12 -28.21
C ASP A 184 -22.98 -1.71 -27.00
N GLY A 185 -22.35 -0.53 -27.09
CA GLY A 185 -21.53 0.04 -26.01
C GLY A 185 -20.39 -0.89 -25.59
N GLU A 186 -20.30 -1.21 -24.29
CA GLU A 186 -19.25 -2.07 -23.71
C GLU A 186 -19.25 -3.49 -24.28
N ARG A 187 -20.39 -3.98 -24.79
CA ARG A 187 -20.50 -5.33 -25.36
C ARG A 187 -19.75 -5.47 -26.69
N MET A 188 -19.42 -4.36 -27.36
CA MET A 188 -18.58 -4.38 -28.56
C MET A 188 -17.17 -4.92 -28.31
N ARG A 189 -16.70 -4.92 -27.05
CA ARG A 189 -15.39 -5.46 -26.67
C ARG A 189 -15.25 -6.96 -26.92
N VAL A 190 -16.36 -7.70 -26.99
CA VAL A 190 -16.33 -9.16 -27.23
C VAL A 190 -16.63 -9.54 -28.67
N ARG A 191 -16.82 -8.56 -29.58
CA ARG A 191 -17.18 -8.80 -30.99
C ARG A 191 -16.11 -9.57 -31.76
N SER A 192 -14.86 -9.51 -31.32
CA SER A 192 -13.74 -10.30 -31.83
C SER A 192 -12.72 -10.51 -30.70
N GLY A 193 -11.78 -11.45 -30.87
CA GLY A 193 -10.70 -11.64 -29.90
C GLY A 193 -9.79 -10.41 -29.71
N TRP A 194 -9.81 -9.48 -30.67
CA TRP A 194 -8.98 -8.27 -30.69
C TRP A 194 -9.74 -6.98 -30.40
N ALA A 195 -11.04 -7.08 -30.13
CA ALA A 195 -11.88 -5.91 -29.92
C ALA A 195 -11.70 -5.27 -28.54
N ASP A 196 -11.24 -6.02 -27.55
CA ASP A 196 -10.92 -5.51 -26.22
C ASP A 196 -9.44 -5.13 -26.11
N ASP A 197 -9.17 -3.92 -25.64
CA ASP A 197 -7.83 -3.42 -25.36
C ASP A 197 -7.25 -3.96 -24.04
N PHE A 198 -8.12 -4.46 -23.15
CA PHE A 198 -7.77 -4.87 -21.78
C PHE A 198 -7.02 -3.78 -20.99
N GLN A 199 -7.22 -2.51 -21.33
CA GLN A 199 -6.51 -1.40 -20.70
C GLN A 199 -6.78 -1.34 -19.19
N ASP A 200 -7.99 -1.73 -18.76
CA ASP A 200 -8.36 -1.79 -17.35
C ASP A 200 -7.52 -2.85 -16.58
N VAL A 201 -7.27 -4.01 -17.19
CA VAL A 201 -6.46 -5.09 -16.61
C VAL A 201 -4.99 -4.68 -16.55
N TYR A 202 -4.45 -4.11 -17.63
CA TYR A 202 -3.08 -3.58 -17.64
C TYR A 202 -2.88 -2.48 -16.60
N SER A 203 -3.83 -1.54 -16.50
CA SER A 203 -3.77 -0.45 -15.52
C SER A 203 -3.81 -1.00 -14.09
N HIS A 204 -4.68 -1.98 -13.82
CA HIS A 204 -4.77 -2.62 -12.52
C HIS A 204 -3.46 -3.34 -12.16
N ALA A 205 -2.93 -4.17 -13.06
CA ALA A 205 -1.65 -4.87 -12.88
C ALA A 205 -0.50 -3.89 -12.60
N TRP A 206 -0.41 -2.79 -13.37
CA TRP A 206 0.58 -1.75 -13.16
C TRP A 206 0.43 -1.07 -11.80
N ASN A 207 -0.79 -0.70 -11.41
CA ASN A 207 -1.05 -0.05 -10.14
C ASN A 207 -0.79 -0.97 -8.95
N LEU A 208 -1.02 -2.28 -9.11
CA LEU A 208 -0.68 -3.29 -8.11
C LEU A 208 0.84 -3.44 -7.93
N HIS A 209 1.60 -3.40 -9.03
CA HIS A 209 3.06 -3.37 -8.99
C HIS A 209 3.61 -2.12 -8.32
N ASP A 210 3.03 -0.95 -8.63
CA ASP A 210 3.40 0.31 -7.97
C ASP A 210 3.08 0.28 -6.46
N LEU A 211 1.97 -0.33 -6.05
CA LEU A 211 1.63 -0.57 -4.65
C LEU A 211 2.65 -1.50 -3.98
N GLN A 212 3.04 -2.59 -4.64
CA GLN A 212 4.03 -3.54 -4.14
C GLN A 212 5.38 -2.86 -3.89
N LYS A 213 5.86 -2.05 -4.83
CA LYS A 213 7.12 -1.29 -4.66
C LYS A 213 7.05 -0.31 -3.49
N MET A 214 5.89 0.35 -3.33
CA MET A 214 5.66 1.26 -2.23
C MET A 214 5.65 0.52 -0.88
N HIS A 215 4.92 -0.60 -0.79
CA HIS A 215 4.89 -1.49 0.37
C HIS A 215 6.29 -1.98 0.73
N ALA A 216 7.04 -2.51 -0.24
CA ALA A 216 8.38 -3.04 0.01
C ALA A 216 9.33 -1.99 0.58
N ARG A 217 9.29 -0.77 0.03
CA ARG A 217 10.16 0.31 0.51
C ARG A 217 9.74 0.82 1.89
N MET A 218 8.44 0.90 2.18
CA MET A 218 7.96 1.26 3.51
C MET A 218 8.31 0.18 4.55
N MET A 219 8.14 -1.10 4.21
CA MET A 219 8.48 -2.21 5.12
C MET A 219 9.97 -2.32 5.40
N ALA A 220 10.83 -2.01 4.42
CA ALA A 220 12.28 -1.94 4.63
C ALA A 220 12.68 -0.82 5.62
N GLU A 221 11.97 0.31 5.60
CA GLU A 221 12.24 1.46 6.47
C GLU A 221 11.50 1.40 7.82
N TYR A 222 10.50 0.51 7.94
CA TYR A 222 9.63 0.38 9.11
C TYR A 222 10.39 0.20 10.44
N PRO A 223 11.31 -0.77 10.61
CA PRO A 223 11.95 -1.02 11.90
C PRO A 223 12.73 0.20 12.41
N TYR A 224 13.38 0.94 11.50
CA TYR A 224 14.15 2.12 11.84
C TYR A 224 13.28 3.33 12.17
N ARG A 225 12.21 3.56 11.40
CA ARG A 225 11.38 4.76 11.56
C ARG A 225 10.39 4.64 12.70
N ALA A 226 9.88 3.44 12.98
CA ALA A 226 9.00 3.20 14.13
C ALA A 226 9.70 3.37 15.49
N ALA A 227 11.04 3.21 15.51
CA ALA A 227 11.84 3.45 16.70
C ALA A 227 11.94 4.95 17.05
N VAL A 228 11.92 5.82 16.04
CA VAL A 228 12.11 7.28 16.18
C VAL A 228 11.03 8.08 15.43
N PRO A 229 9.73 7.94 15.77
CA PRO A 229 8.63 8.56 15.02
C PRO A 229 8.61 10.09 15.12
N TRP A 230 9.32 10.68 16.08
CA TRP A 230 9.49 12.12 16.19
C TRP A 230 10.40 12.69 15.10
N LEU A 231 11.41 11.94 14.64
CA LEU A 231 12.27 12.39 13.52
C LEU A 231 11.47 12.50 12.23
N ALA A 232 10.62 11.52 11.95
CA ALA A 232 9.74 11.56 10.79
C ALA A 232 8.83 12.79 10.84
N ARG A 233 8.21 13.06 12.00
CA ARG A 233 7.34 14.24 12.20
C ARG A 233 8.05 15.59 12.07
N LEU A 234 9.33 15.67 12.42
CA LEU A 234 10.13 16.88 12.24
C LEU A 234 10.52 17.09 10.77
N ALA A 235 10.73 16.00 10.03
CA ALA A 235 11.11 16.05 8.62
C ALA A 235 9.92 16.22 7.67
N THR A 236 8.70 15.88 8.10
CA THR A 236 7.49 16.07 7.31
C THR A 236 6.92 17.48 7.49
N PRO A 237 6.67 18.23 6.39
CA PRO A 237 6.00 19.52 6.48
C PRO A 237 4.58 19.34 7.07
N THR A 238 4.17 20.28 7.93
CA THR A 238 2.93 20.22 8.73
C THR A 238 1.63 20.11 7.93
N GLU A 239 1.67 20.29 6.61
CA GLU A 239 0.52 20.26 5.70
C GLU A 239 0.26 18.90 5.01
N GLU A 240 1.18 17.93 5.12
CA GLU A 240 0.98 16.59 4.53
C GLU A 240 0.30 15.62 5.50
N LYS A 241 -0.97 15.88 5.82
CA LYS A 241 -1.83 14.85 6.43
C LYS A 241 -2.49 14.02 5.33
N LEU A 242 -2.40 12.69 5.45
CA LEU A 242 -3.24 11.78 4.66
C LEU A 242 -4.70 12.07 4.98
N ILE A 243 -5.42 12.66 4.01
CA ILE A 243 -6.87 12.76 4.04
C ILE A 243 -7.38 11.55 3.25
N PHE A 244 -7.91 10.55 3.95
CA PHE A 244 -8.76 9.55 3.31
C PHE A 244 -10.13 10.20 3.06
N PRO A 245 -10.69 10.13 1.84
CA PRO A 245 -12.10 10.45 1.63
C PRO A 245 -13.02 9.44 2.34
#